data_AF-A0A418NGY8-F1
#
_entry.id   AF-A0A418NGY8-F1
#
_cell.length_a   1.000
_cell.length_b   1.000
_cell.length_c   1.000
_cell.angle_alpha   90.00
_cell.angle_beta   90.00
_cell.angle_gamma   90.00
#
_symmetry.space_group_name_H-M   'P 1'
#
loop_
_entity.id
_entity.type
_entity.pdbx_description
1 polymer ?
#
loop_
_entity_poly.entity_id
_entity_poly.type
_entity_poly.pdbx_seq_one_letter_code
_entity_poly.pdbx_strand_id
1 'polypeptide(L)'
;MIEWFKIIGFSVIAAIIYGILHDLITAHVALEYFTIAHPPVFPTRNPMLLAFGWGVIATWWSVWGLASRLQAAPDWAAGPVSGCMRCARAFCG
;
A
#
# COMPACT_ATOMS: atom_id res chain seq x y z
N MET A 1 -6.26 7.81 -20.23
CA MET A 1 -6.05 8.45 -18.91
C MET A 1 -6.79 7.79 -17.74
N ILE A 2 -7.86 7.01 -17.94
CA ILE A 2 -8.61 6.40 -16.82
C ILE A 2 -7.90 5.15 -16.24
N GLU A 3 -7.16 4.39 -17.06
CA GLU A 3 -6.60 3.09 -16.65
C GLU A 3 -5.62 3.15 -15.48
N TRP A 4 -4.79 4.20 -15.38
CA TRP A 4 -3.84 4.31 -14.28
C TRP A 4 -4.54 4.56 -12.93
N PHE A 5 -5.63 5.34 -12.93
CA PHE A 5 -6.45 5.55 -11.74
C PHE A 5 -7.09 4.25 -11.27
N LYS A 6 -7.51 3.38 -12.20
CA LYS A 6 -8.08 2.06 -11.85
C LYS A 6 -7.04 1.16 -11.19
N ILE A 7 -5.81 1.14 -11.69
CA ILE A 7 -4.72 0.33 -11.12
C ILE A 7 -4.37 0.82 -9.71
N ILE A 8 -4.20 2.13 -9.52
CA ILE A 8 -3.88 2.71 -8.20
C ILE A 8 -5.05 2.54 -7.24
N GLY A 9 -6.28 2.79 -7.68
CA GLY A 9 -7.47 2.60 -6.84
C GLY A 9 -7.60 1.15 -6.39
N PHE A 10 -7.39 0.19 -7.29
CA PHE A 10 -7.46 -1.23 -6.95
C PHE A 10 -6.33 -1.65 -5.99
N SER A 11 -5.11 -1.18 -6.19
CA SER A 11 -3.98 -1.51 -5.30
C SER A 11 -4.15 -0.92 -3.90
N VAL A 12 -4.68 0.30 -3.80
CA VAL A 12 -5.03 0.94 -2.51
C VAL A 12 -6.07 0.12 -1.77
N ILE A 13 -7.17 -0.25 -2.46
CA ILE A 13 -8.25 -1.05 -1.85
C ILE A 13 -7.72 -2.41 -1.39
N ALA A 14 -6.95 -3.10 -2.24
CA ALA A 14 -6.36 -4.40 -1.90
C ALA A 14 -5.41 -4.30 -0.69
N ALA A 15 -4.59 -3.24 -0.61
CA ALA A 15 -3.70 -3.01 0.52
C ALA A 15 -4.46 -2.76 1.83
N ILE A 16 -5.54 -1.97 1.80
CA ILE A 16 -6.39 -1.72 2.98
C ILE A 16 -7.04 -3.02 3.46
N ILE A 17 -7.62 -3.81 2.55
CA ILE A 17 -8.23 -5.10 2.91
C ILE A 17 -7.20 -6.03 3.56
N TYR A 18 -6.01 -6.13 2.96
CA TYR A 18 -4.93 -6.92 3.52
C TYR A 18 -4.53 -6.44 4.93
N GLY A 19 -4.39 -5.11 5.12
CA GLY A 19 -4.08 -4.53 6.43
C GLY A 19 -5.11 -4.86 7.50
N ILE A 20 -6.40 -4.75 7.17
CA ILE A 20 -7.48 -5.10 8.11
C ILE A 20 -7.42 -6.58 8.49
N LEU A 21 -7.23 -7.48 7.52
CA LEU A 21 -7.15 -8.92 7.79
C LEU A 21 -5.91 -9.28 8.62
N HIS A 22 -4.77 -8.67 8.32
CA HIS A 22 -3.53 -8.84 9.05
C HIS A 22 -3.66 -8.36 10.50
N ASP A 23 -4.25 -7.18 10.71
CA ASP A 23 -4.45 -6.62 12.04
C ASP A 23 -5.57 -7.32 12.79
N LEU A 24 -6.50 -7.99 12.10
CA LEU A 24 -7.49 -8.85 12.72
C LEU A 24 -6.84 -10.06 13.38
N ILE A 25 -5.93 -10.73 12.68
CA ILE A 25 -5.15 -11.83 13.27
C ILE A 25 -4.31 -11.30 14.43
N THR A 26 -3.61 -10.18 14.22
CA THR A 26 -2.73 -9.57 15.23
C THR A 26 -3.51 -9.17 16.49
N ALA A 27 -4.70 -8.56 16.36
CA ALA A 27 -5.49 -8.11 17.50
C ALA A 27 -6.10 -9.28 18.29
N HIS A 28 -6.31 -10.44 17.66
CA HIS A 28 -6.79 -11.65 18.34
C HIS A 28 -5.66 -12.45 19.00
N VAL A 29 -4.42 -12.36 18.51
CA VAL A 29 -3.28 -13.09 19.05
C VAL A 29 -2.48 -12.25 20.05
N ALA A 30 -2.38 -10.94 19.84
CA ALA A 30 -1.55 -10.01 20.60
C ALA A 30 -2.27 -8.66 20.78
N LEU A 31 -3.22 -8.61 21.72
CA LEU A 31 -4.00 -7.39 22.00
C LEU A 31 -3.13 -6.31 22.68
N GLU A 32 -2.11 -6.74 23.41
CA GLU A 32 -1.11 -5.91 24.08
C GLU A 32 -0.28 -5.08 23.09
N TYR A 33 -0.08 -5.60 21.88
CA TYR A 33 0.59 -4.87 20.79
C TYR A 33 -0.14 -3.57 20.47
N PHE A 34 -1.47 -3.58 20.47
CA PHE A 34 -2.29 -2.40 20.16
C PHE A 34 -2.63 -1.51 21.35
N THR A 35 -2.50 -2.02 22.58
CA THR A 35 -2.93 -1.31 23.80
C THR A 35 -1.78 -0.79 24.66
N ILE A 36 -0.58 -1.36 24.53
CA ILE A 36 0.62 -0.96 25.29
C ILE A 36 1.67 -0.36 24.35
N ALA A 37 1.97 -1.04 23.24
CA ALA A 37 3.03 -0.61 22.33
C ALA A 37 2.61 0.51 21.37
N HIS A 38 1.31 0.83 21.32
CA HIS A 38 0.77 1.86 20.43
C HIS A 38 -0.11 2.86 21.19
N PRO A 39 -0.14 4.14 20.75
CA PRO A 39 -1.10 5.11 21.26
C PRO A 39 -2.53 4.62 21.05
N PRO A 40 -3.42 4.72 22.05
CA PRO A 40 -4.78 4.22 21.92
C PRO A 40 -5.57 5.04 20.89
N VAL A 41 -5.72 4.49 19.68
CA VAL A 41 -6.55 5.07 18.60
C VAL A 41 -8.03 4.99 18.98
N PHE A 42 -8.45 3.85 19.51
CA PHE A 42 -9.75 3.65 20.12
C PHE A 42 -9.55 3.17 21.55
N PRO A 43 -10.23 3.76 22.56
CA PRO A 43 -10.16 3.30 23.95
C PRO A 43 -11.03 2.05 24.13
N THR A 44 -10.77 1.00 23.34
CA THR A 44 -11.53 -0.24 23.35
C THR A 44 -10.59 -1.44 23.29
N ARG A 45 -10.99 -2.54 23.91
CA ARG A 45 -10.31 -3.85 23.79
C ARG A 45 -10.99 -4.77 22.79
N ASN A 46 -11.91 -4.24 21.98
CA ASN A 46 -12.58 -5.06 20.97
C ASN A 46 -11.60 -5.27 19.80
N PRO A 47 -11.15 -6.50 19.54
CA PRO A 47 -10.14 -6.78 18.52
C PRO A 47 -10.62 -6.42 17.11
N MET A 48 -11.92 -6.49 16.82
CA MET A 48 -12.49 -6.08 15.54
C MET A 48 -12.31 -4.57 15.30
N LEU A 49 -12.56 -3.76 16.33
CA LEU A 49 -12.50 -2.31 16.21
C LEU A 49 -11.05 -1.82 16.13
N LEU A 50 -10.15 -2.46 16.87
CA LEU A 50 -8.71 -2.20 16.78
C LEU A 50 -8.15 -2.57 15.41
N ALA A 51 -8.51 -3.74 14.87
CA ALA A 51 -8.08 -4.19 13.56
C ALA A 51 -8.58 -3.29 12.42
N PHE A 52 -9.81 -2.80 12.51
CA PHE A 52 -10.35 -1.89 11.50
C PHE A 52 -9.67 -0.51 11.55
N GLY A 53 -9.41 0.00 12.76
CA GLY A 53 -8.71 1.27 12.94
C GLY A 53 -7.27 1.23 12.46
N TRP A 54 -6.48 0.32 13.03
CA TRP A 54 -5.07 0.19 12.71
C TRP A 54 -4.84 -0.34 11.30
N GLY A 55 -5.66 -1.28 10.84
CA GLY A 55 -5.56 -1.85 9.50
C GLY A 55 -5.72 -0.79 8.42
N VAL A 56 -6.57 0.22 8.62
CA VAL A 56 -6.74 1.34 7.69
C VAL A 56 -5.67 2.41 7.89
N ILE A 57 -5.39 2.83 9.13
CA ILE A 57 -4.44 3.91 9.41
C ILE A 57 -3.03 3.49 8.97
N ALA A 58 -2.56 2.32 9.39
CA ALA A 58 -1.22 1.84 9.07
C ALA A 58 -1.01 1.62 7.56
N THR A 59 -2.02 1.10 6.86
CA THR A 59 -1.90 0.86 5.40
C THR A 59 -2.06 2.11 4.57
N TRP A 60 -2.91 3.06 4.96
CA TRP A 60 -3.04 4.37 4.31
C TRP A 60 -1.68 5.09 4.25
N TRP A 61 -0.96 5.16 5.39
CA TRP A 61 0.37 5.79 5.44
C TRP A 61 1.39 5.00 4.62
N SER A 62 1.31 3.67 4.61
CA SER A 62 2.22 2.81 3.85
C SER A 62 2.06 2.99 2.34
N VAL A 63 0.83 3.11 1.83
CA VAL A 63 0.57 3.32 0.40
C VAL A 63 0.99 4.72 -0.04
N TRP A 64 0.72 5.75 0.77
CA TRP A 64 1.13 7.12 0.45
C TRP A 64 2.66 7.30 0.55
N GLY A 65 3.30 6.68 1.55
CA GLY A 65 4.75 6.65 1.70
C GLY A 65 5.46 5.88 0.57
N LEU A 66 4.88 4.77 0.11
CA LEU A 66 5.42 4.03 -1.03
C LEU A 66 5.20 4.79 -2.36
N ALA A 67 4.02 5.35 -2.58
CA ALA A 67 3.70 6.10 -3.80
C ALA A 67 4.57 7.36 -3.96
N SER A 68 4.85 8.08 -2.87
CA SER A 68 5.77 9.22 -2.89
C SER A 68 7.21 8.81 -3.19
N ARG A 69 7.65 7.61 -2.76
CA ARG A 69 8.98 7.06 -3.10
C ARG A 69 9.10 6.54 -4.52
N LEU A 70 8.01 6.10 -5.15
CA LEU A 70 8.01 5.72 -6.57
C LEU A 70 8.07 6.92 -7.54
N GLN A 71 7.67 8.12 -7.09
CA GLN A 71 7.84 9.36 -7.86
C GLN A 71 9.28 9.88 -7.87
N ALA A 72 10.10 9.46 -6.89
CA ALA A 72 11.54 9.51 -7.04
C ALA A 72 11.91 8.42 -8.05
N ALA A 73 11.78 8.74 -9.35
CA ALA A 73 12.17 7.87 -10.43
C ALA A 73 13.59 7.38 -10.12
N PRO A 74 13.77 6.08 -9.84
CA PRO A 74 15.11 5.57 -9.66
C PRO A 74 15.78 5.60 -11.04
N ASP A 75 17.05 5.95 -11.05
CA ASP A 75 17.95 5.89 -12.20
C ASP A 75 17.82 4.61 -13.05
N TRP A 76 17.37 3.48 -12.48
CA TRP A 76 17.06 2.26 -13.25
C TRP A 76 15.84 2.37 -14.18
N ALA A 77 14.96 3.37 -14.03
CA ALA A 77 13.93 3.69 -15.02
C ALA A 77 14.51 4.31 -16.30
N ALA A 78 15.77 4.78 -16.27
CA ALA A 78 16.58 5.06 -17.46
C ALA A 78 17.29 3.80 -18.01
N GLY A 79 16.89 2.61 -17.55
CA GLY A 79 17.34 1.33 -18.08
C GLY A 79 16.97 1.11 -19.56
N PRO A 80 17.51 0.07 -20.21
CA PRO A 80 17.63 -0.06 -21.66
C PRO A 80 16.30 -0.26 -22.42
N VAL A 81 15.15 -0.13 -21.77
CA VAL A 81 13.82 -0.18 -22.40
C VAL A 81 13.59 0.93 -23.43
N SER A 82 14.39 2.01 -23.40
CA SER A 82 14.43 3.01 -24.48
C SER A 82 15.05 2.48 -25.79
N GLY A 83 15.75 1.34 -25.76
CA GLY A 83 16.22 0.60 -26.93
C GLY A 83 15.12 -0.24 -27.58
N CYS A 84 14.25 -0.86 -26.77
CA CYS A 84 13.13 -1.68 -27.26
C CYS A 84 12.07 -0.82 -27.99
N MET A 85 11.76 0.38 -27.46
CA MET A 85 10.88 1.33 -28.15
C MET A 85 11.53 1.96 -29.40
N ARG A 86 12.87 2.06 -29.47
CA ARG A 86 13.57 2.50 -30.70
C ARG A 86 13.55 1.41 -31.78
N CYS A 87 13.69 0.14 -31.42
CA CYS A 87 13.54 -0.98 -32.36
C CYS A 87 12.10 -1.13 -32.86
N ALA A 88 11.09 -0.94 -32.01
CA ALA A 88 9.68 -0.96 -32.41
C ALA A 88 9.33 0.15 -33.42
N ARG A 89 9.98 1.32 -33.31
CA ARG A 89 9.81 2.43 -34.27
C ARG A 89 10.61 2.25 -35.57
N ALA A 90 11.63 1.38 -35.59
CA ALA A 90 12.39 1.04 -36.79
C ALA A 90 11.70 -0.02 -37.67
N PHE A 91 10.77 -0.80 -37.12
CA PHE A 91 9.98 -1.80 -37.86
C PHE A 91 8.60 -1.32 -38.31
N CYS A 92 8.03 -0.30 -37.67
CA CYS A 92 6.86 0.42 -38.18
C CYS A 92 7.31 1.70 -38.90
N GLY A 93 7.85 1.52 -40.11
CA GLY A 93 7.80 2.54 -41.15
C GLY A 93 6.41 2.62 -41.77
#